data_AF-A0A940DUE0-F1
#
_entry.id   AF-A0A940DUE0-F1
#
_cell.length_a   1.000
_cell.length_b   1.000
_cell.length_c   1.000
_cell.angle_alpha   90.00
_cell.angle_beta   90.00
_cell.angle_gamma   90.00
#
_symmetry.space_group_name_H-M   'P 1'
#
loop_
_entity.id
_entity.type
_entity.pdbx_description
1 polymer ?
#
loop_
_entity_poly.entity_id
_entity_poly.type
_entity_poly.pdbx_seq_one_letter_code
_entity_poly.pdbx_strand_id
1 'polypeptide(L)'
;MFKKKIICHDDSEEYKDIIIESQEKHPNDYLKQLEYVRDNGTKQHYSMWLADRLQYVSTMNRWEKLELKGAHTDLIGRSLLNALSHMQTDLPDGVYDYIIEKMETTILDVIKHLTKQP
;
A
#
# COMPACT_ATOMS: atom_id res chain seq x y z
N MET A 1 -26.62 10.16 -13.30
CA MET A 1 -25.24 9.65 -13.45
C MET A 1 -24.96 8.79 -12.21
N PHE A 2 -24.96 7.47 -12.34
CA PHE A 2 -24.66 6.60 -11.19
C PHE A 2 -23.16 6.74 -10.87
N LYS A 3 -22.83 7.30 -9.70
CA LYS A 3 -21.45 7.26 -9.19
C LYS A 3 -21.07 5.78 -9.07
N LYS A 4 -20.04 5.32 -9.79
CA LYS A 4 -19.43 4.00 -9.52
C LYS A 4 -19.12 3.96 -8.03
N LYS A 5 -19.74 3.03 -7.29
CA LYS A 5 -19.44 2.80 -5.88
C LYS A 5 -17.97 2.41 -5.82
N ILE A 6 -17.14 3.18 -5.11
CA ILE A 6 -15.79 2.76 -4.78
C ILE A 6 -15.95 1.53 -3.89
N ILE A 7 -15.51 0.38 -4.38
CA ILE A 7 -15.42 -0.83 -3.56
C ILE A 7 -14.10 -0.67 -2.80
N CYS A 8 -14.18 -0.34 -1.52
CA CYS A 8 -12.98 -0.33 -0.69
C CYS A 8 -12.50 -1.78 -0.50
N HIS A 9 -11.23 -1.99 -0.16
CA HIS A 9 -10.69 -3.36 -0.02
C HIS A 9 -11.41 -4.15 1.09
N ASP A 10 -11.90 -3.45 2.11
CA ASP A 10 -12.78 -3.94 3.15
C ASP A 10 -14.25 -4.11 2.70
N ASP A 11 -14.63 -3.79 1.47
CA ASP A 11 -15.93 -4.17 0.92
C ASP A 11 -15.90 -5.54 0.20
N SER A 12 -14.73 -6.12 -0.03
CA SER A 12 -14.57 -7.46 -0.60
C SER A 12 -14.62 -8.53 0.49
N GLU A 13 -15.68 -9.32 0.52
CA GLU A 13 -15.81 -10.47 1.43
C GLU A 13 -14.66 -11.47 1.23
N GLU A 14 -14.30 -11.79 -0.01
CA GLU A 14 -13.19 -12.70 -0.33
C GLU A 14 -11.84 -12.20 0.20
N TYR A 15 -11.55 -10.90 0.09
CA TYR A 15 -10.32 -10.33 0.65
C TYR A 15 -10.35 -10.33 2.19
N LYS A 16 -11.50 -10.03 2.80
CA LYS A 16 -11.65 -10.08 4.25
C LYS A 16 -11.42 -11.48 4.79
N ASP A 17 -12.04 -12.49 4.18
CA ASP A 17 -11.94 -13.87 4.61
C ASP A 17 -10.50 -14.36 4.57
N ILE A 18 -9.78 -14.12 3.46
CA ILE A 18 -8.38 -14.55 3.36
C ILE A 18 -7.47 -13.82 4.35
N ILE A 19 -7.73 -12.54 4.67
CA ILE A 19 -6.96 -11.82 5.69
C ILE A 19 -7.24 -12.40 7.07
N ILE A 20 -8.52 -12.60 7.42
CA ILE A 20 -8.94 -13.15 8.72
C ILE A 20 -8.31 -14.54 8.91
N GLU A 21 -8.46 -15.43 7.93
CA GLU A 21 -7.87 -16.77 8.00
C GLU A 21 -6.35 -16.74 8.16
N SER A 22 -5.66 -15.83 7.46
CA SER A 22 -4.20 -15.69 7.61
C SER A 22 -3.81 -15.29 9.03
N GLN A 23 -4.57 -14.38 9.65
CA GLN A 23 -4.32 -13.87 11.00
C GLN A 23 -4.65 -14.91 12.07
N GLU A 24 -5.71 -15.69 11.88
CA GLU A 24 -6.09 -16.78 12.78
C GLU A 24 -5.06 -17.93 12.75
N LYS A 25 -4.58 -18.31 11.57
CA LYS A 25 -3.59 -19.39 11.41
C LYS A 25 -2.19 -18.97 11.88
N HIS A 26 -1.83 -17.71 11.70
CA HIS A 26 -0.49 -17.19 11.96
C HIS A 26 -0.55 -15.90 12.78
N PRO A 27 -0.97 -15.96 14.05
CA PRO A 27 -1.13 -14.78 14.88
C PRO A 27 0.23 -14.11 15.12
N ASN A 28 0.30 -12.80 14.85
CA ASN A 28 1.50 -11.95 15.03
C ASN A 28 2.73 -12.32 14.17
N ASP A 29 2.63 -13.29 13.25
CA ASP A 29 3.69 -13.60 12.30
C ASP A 29 3.33 -13.06 10.92
N TYR A 30 3.70 -11.80 10.66
CA TYR A 30 3.40 -11.13 9.41
C TYR A 30 4.05 -11.80 8.19
N LEU A 31 5.20 -12.47 8.36
CA LEU A 31 5.86 -13.15 7.25
C LEU A 31 5.09 -14.43 6.87
N LYS A 32 4.60 -15.18 7.85
CA LYS A 32 3.73 -16.34 7.59
C LYS A 32 2.36 -15.92 7.05
N GLN A 33 1.79 -14.82 7.54
CA GLN A 33 0.59 -14.24 6.94
C GLN A 33 0.81 -13.83 5.48
N LEU A 34 1.96 -13.23 5.16
CA LEU A 34 2.34 -12.87 3.78
C LEU A 34 2.40 -14.10 2.88
N GLU A 35 3.08 -15.17 3.33
CA GLU A 35 3.16 -16.44 2.60
C GLU A 35 1.75 -17.02 2.37
N TYR A 36 0.90 -17.02 3.40
CA TYR A 36 -0.47 -17.50 3.29
C TYR A 36 -1.28 -16.75 2.22
N VAL A 37 -1.28 -15.41 2.25
CA VAL A 37 -2.05 -14.60 1.31
C VAL A 37 -1.50 -14.72 -0.11
N ARG A 38 -0.18 -14.86 -0.27
CA ARG A 38 0.45 -15.13 -1.56
C ARG A 38 -0.02 -16.45 -2.16
N ASP A 39 -0.09 -17.49 -1.34
CA ASP A 39 -0.30 -18.86 -1.80
C ASP A 39 -1.80 -19.21 -1.94
N ASN A 40 -2.69 -18.51 -1.22
CA ASN A 40 -4.14 -18.78 -1.21
C ASN A 40 -4.97 -17.65 -1.86
N GLY A 41 -4.37 -16.50 -2.16
CA GLY A 41 -5.06 -15.31 -2.67
C GLY A 41 -4.84 -15.05 -4.15
N THR A 42 -5.56 -14.06 -4.69
CA THR A 42 -5.28 -13.52 -6.02
C THR A 42 -4.10 -12.55 -5.97
N LYS A 43 -3.51 -12.22 -7.13
CA LYS A 43 -2.50 -11.15 -7.22
C LYS A 43 -3.02 -9.82 -6.69
N GLN A 44 -4.32 -9.56 -6.88
CA GLN A 44 -4.98 -8.37 -6.33
C GLN A 44 -5.00 -8.43 -4.80
N HIS A 45 -5.45 -9.54 -4.20
CA HIS A 45 -5.42 -9.73 -2.75
C HIS A 45 -4.02 -9.53 -2.18
N TYR A 46 -3.02 -10.15 -2.82
CA TYR A 46 -1.64 -10.03 -2.38
C TYR A 46 -1.12 -8.59 -2.45
N SER A 47 -1.40 -7.86 -3.54
CA SER A 47 -0.99 -6.46 -3.67
C SER A 47 -1.66 -5.54 -2.64
N MET A 48 -2.94 -5.77 -2.34
CA MET A 48 -3.67 -5.02 -1.31
C MET A 48 -3.12 -5.33 0.08
N TRP A 49 -2.82 -6.60 0.37
CA TRP A 49 -2.24 -7.00 1.66
C TRP A 49 -0.88 -6.37 1.89
N LEU A 50 -0.02 -6.29 0.87
CA LEU A 50 1.28 -5.62 0.97
C LEU A 50 1.13 -4.14 1.35
N ALA A 51 0.19 -3.44 0.72
CA ALA A 51 -0.08 -2.03 1.01
C ALA A 51 -0.69 -1.83 2.40
N ASP A 52 -1.71 -2.62 2.75
CA ASP A 52 -2.38 -2.60 4.06
C ASP A 52 -1.39 -2.87 5.20
N ARG A 53 -0.53 -3.89 5.05
CA ARG A 53 0.43 -4.26 6.10
C ARG A 53 1.56 -3.26 6.23
N LEU A 54 2.05 -2.70 5.13
CA LEU A 54 3.00 -1.59 5.20
C LEU A 54 2.40 -0.42 5.98
N GLN A 55 1.17 -0.01 5.64
CA GLN A 55 0.47 1.07 6.36
C GLN A 55 0.29 0.75 7.84
N TYR A 56 -0.23 -0.43 8.17
CA TYR A 56 -0.49 -0.86 9.55
C TYR A 56 0.79 -0.90 10.38
N VAL A 57 1.82 -1.60 9.91
CA VAL A 57 3.09 -1.74 10.63
C VAL A 57 3.78 -0.38 10.76
N SER A 58 3.80 0.45 9.72
CA SER A 58 4.36 1.79 9.81
C SER A 58 3.60 2.70 10.77
N THR A 59 2.27 2.58 10.85
CA THR A 59 1.45 3.36 11.79
C THR A 59 1.73 2.99 13.24
N MET A 60 1.83 1.69 13.53
CA MET A 60 2.15 1.17 14.86
C MET A 60 3.57 1.55 15.31
N ASN A 61 4.47 1.77 14.37
CA ASN A 61 5.89 2.08 14.62
C ASN A 61 6.28 3.48 14.09
N ARG A 62 5.34 4.43 14.06
CA ARG A 62 5.53 5.73 13.38
C ARG A 62 6.69 6.60 13.91
N TRP A 63 7.18 6.29 15.10
CA TRP A 63 8.30 6.99 15.74
C TRP A 63 9.63 6.25 15.61
N GLU A 64 9.60 5.02 15.10
CA GLU A 64 10.79 4.20 14.90
C GLU A 64 11.52 4.63 13.64
N LYS A 65 12.86 4.55 13.68
CA LYS A 65 13.69 4.82 12.51
C LYS A 65 13.64 3.62 11.57
N LEU A 66 13.09 3.81 10.37
CA LEU A 66 13.13 2.82 9.31
C LEU A 66 14.30 3.09 8.35
N GLU A 67 15.22 2.14 8.22
CA GLU A 67 16.36 2.27 7.31
C GLU A 67 16.00 1.73 5.92
N LEU A 68 15.78 2.64 4.97
CA LEU A 68 15.54 2.30 3.56
C LEU A 68 16.69 2.79 2.68
N LYS A 69 17.07 1.98 1.70
CA LYS A 69 17.95 2.39 0.60
C LYS A 69 17.13 3.11 -0.45
N GLY A 70 17.78 3.97 -1.24
CA GLY A 70 17.12 4.64 -2.39
C GLY A 70 16.49 3.66 -3.39
N ALA A 71 17.02 2.44 -3.50
CA ALA A 71 16.41 1.38 -4.31
C ALA A 71 15.00 0.96 -3.80
N HIS A 72 14.76 0.98 -2.48
CA HIS A 72 13.45 0.64 -1.94
C HIS A 72 12.41 1.72 -2.28
N THR A 73 12.80 3.00 -2.17
CA THR A 73 11.91 4.11 -2.52
C THR A 73 11.66 4.21 -4.03
N ASP A 74 12.65 3.90 -4.87
CA ASP A 74 12.48 3.79 -6.33
C ASP A 74 11.45 2.71 -6.70
N LEU A 75 11.54 1.51 -6.12
CA LEU A 75 10.61 0.42 -6.41
C LEU A 75 9.17 0.75 -6.00
N ILE A 76 8.97 1.41 -4.84
CA ILE A 76 7.65 1.88 -4.40
C ILE A 76 7.13 2.94 -5.38
N GLY A 77 7.95 3.92 -5.75
CA GLY A 77 7.59 4.98 -6.68
C GLY A 77 7.20 4.44 -8.07
N ARG A 78 7.98 3.50 -8.62
CA ARG A 78 7.67 2.85 -9.90
C ARG A 78 6.35 2.09 -9.86
N SER A 79 6.11 1.35 -8.78
CA SER A 79 4.88 0.56 -8.62
C SER A 79 3.65 1.47 -8.53
N LEU A 80 3.76 2.57 -7.77
CA LEU A 80 2.69 3.56 -7.65
C LEU A 80 2.44 4.28 -8.98
N LEU A 81 3.48 4.73 -9.68
CA LEU A 81 3.36 5.40 -10.97
C LEU A 81 2.68 4.48 -12.00
N ASN A 82 3.07 3.21 -12.04
CA ASN A 82 2.45 2.22 -12.91
C ASN A 82 0.95 2.07 -12.59
N ALA A 83 0.60 1.91 -11.32
CA ALA A 83 -0.79 1.81 -10.89
C ALA A 83 -1.60 3.06 -11.28
N LEU A 84 -1.10 4.27 -10.98
CA LEU A 84 -1.78 5.52 -11.31
C LEU A 84 -1.95 5.72 -12.83
N SER A 85 -0.97 5.29 -13.62
CA SER A 85 -1.02 5.39 -15.10
C SER A 85 -2.11 4.50 -15.69
N HIS A 86 -2.42 3.36 -15.07
CA HIS A 86 -3.49 2.47 -15.48
C HIS A 86 -4.87 2.85 -14.92
N MET A 87 -4.93 3.75 -13.96
CA MET A 87 -6.17 4.15 -13.28
C MET A 87 -6.69 5.55 -13.68
N GLN A 88 -6.03 6.21 -14.64
CA GLN A 88 -6.26 7.63 -15.03
C GLN A 88 -7.72 8.03 -15.26
N THR A 89 -8.55 7.11 -15.75
CA THR A 89 -9.98 7.35 -16.01
C THR A 89 -10.90 6.56 -15.08
N ASP A 90 -10.34 5.72 -14.22
CA ASP A 90 -11.08 4.79 -13.38
C ASP A 90 -11.25 5.29 -11.93
N LEU A 91 -10.49 6.32 -11.54
CA LEU A 91 -10.59 6.94 -10.22
C LEU A 91 -11.32 8.28 -10.27
N PRO A 92 -12.16 8.58 -9.26
CA PRO A 92 -12.71 9.92 -9.07
C PRO A 92 -11.61 10.95 -8.74
N ASP A 93 -11.79 12.20 -9.16
CA ASP A 93 -10.87 13.32 -8.90
C ASP A 93 -10.43 13.42 -7.43
N GLY A 94 -11.37 13.27 -6.49
CA GLY A 94 -11.08 13.34 -5.07
C GLY A 94 -10.11 12.27 -4.55
N VAL A 95 -9.92 11.15 -5.28
CA VAL A 95 -8.89 10.16 -4.95
C VAL A 95 -7.51 10.67 -5.32
N TYR A 96 -7.37 11.37 -6.46
CA TYR A 96 -6.10 12.01 -6.83
C TYR A 96 -5.73 13.12 -5.85
N ASP A 97 -6.71 13.96 -5.45
CA ASP A 97 -6.50 15.01 -4.46
C ASP A 97 -6.00 14.43 -3.13
N TYR A 98 -6.61 13.34 -2.66
CA TYR A 98 -6.18 12.65 -1.45
C TYR A 98 -4.75 12.12 -1.58
N ILE A 99 -4.39 11.51 -2.72
CA ILE A 99 -3.03 10.99 -2.94
C ILE A 99 -2.01 12.13 -2.91
N ILE A 100 -2.28 13.25 -3.58
CA ILE A 100 -1.39 14.42 -3.57
C ILE A 100 -1.20 14.93 -2.15
N GLU A 101 -2.30 15.16 -1.41
CA GLU A 101 -2.27 15.70 -0.05
C GLU A 101 -1.44 14.81 0.90
N LYS A 102 -1.55 13.48 0.78
CA LYS A 102 -0.84 12.55 1.67
C LYS A 102 0.62 12.32 1.29
N MET A 103 0.97 12.46 0.01
CA MET A 103 2.29 12.07 -0.47
C MET A 103 3.25 13.23 -0.67
N GLU A 104 2.76 14.43 -0.97
CA GLU A 104 3.60 15.55 -1.41
C GLU A 104 4.72 15.86 -0.41
N THR A 105 4.39 16.02 0.87
CA THR A 105 5.38 16.37 1.90
C THR A 105 6.44 15.27 2.03
N THR A 106 6.04 14.00 2.07
CA THR A 106 6.96 12.87 2.17
C THR A 106 7.88 12.77 0.95
N ILE A 107 7.36 12.95 -0.26
CA ILE A 107 8.16 12.90 -1.49
C ILE A 107 9.18 14.05 -1.50
N LEU A 108 8.77 15.27 -1.15
CA LEU A 108 9.67 16.42 -1.08
C LEU A 108 10.80 16.19 -0.09
N ASP A 109 10.52 15.56 1.05
CA ASP A 109 11.54 15.27 2.05
C ASP A 109 12.51 14.17 1.60
N VAL A 110 12.02 13.14 0.90
CA VAL A 110 12.88 12.13 0.25
C VAL A 110 13.79 12.78 -0.80
N ILE A 111 13.26 13.64 -1.66
CA ILE A 111 14.05 14.35 -2.68
C ILE A 111 15.12 15.19 -2.01
N LYS A 112 14.75 16.05 -1.06
CA LYS A 112 15.71 16.88 -0.31
C LYS A 112 16.79 16.03 0.35
N HIS A 113 16.46 14.88 0.93
CA HIS A 113 17.44 14.02 1.58
C HIS A 113 18.45 13.44 0.59
N LEU A 114 17.97 12.96 -0.57
CA LEU A 114 18.82 12.30 -1.57
C LEU A 114 19.64 13.31 -2.40
N THR A 115 19.14 14.52 -2.63
CA THR A 115 19.85 15.54 -3.43
C THR A 115 20.72 16.48 -2.61
N LYS A 116 20.61 16.49 -1.27
CA LYS A 116 21.46 17.29 -0.37
C LYS A 116 22.73 16.57 0.08
N GLN A 117 22.96 15.32 -0.35
CA GLN A 117 24.24 14.66 -0.10
C GLN A 117 25.30 15.25 -1.05
N PRO A 118 26.46 15.71 -0.54
CA PRO A 118 27.57 16.17 -1.37
C PRO A 118 28.18 15.05 -2.22
#